data_AF-A0A2G1Z232-F1
#
_entry.id   AF-A0A2G1Z232-F1
#
_cell.length_a   1.000
_cell.length_b   1.000
_cell.length_c   1.000
_cell.angle_alpha   90.00
_cell.angle_beta   90.00
_cell.angle_gamma   90.00
#
_symmetry.space_group_name_H-M   'P 1'
#
loop_
_entity.id
_entity.type
_entity.pdbx_description
1 polymer ?
#
loop_
_entity_poly.entity_id
_entity_poly.type
_entity_poly.pdbx_seq_one_letter_code
_entity_poly.pdbx_strand_id
1 'polypeptide(L)'
;MRFSAHTIKKFLRSVAVGALTGIVISIVCVALPGAGIILLISTLDLGWDLQWIPSAPAIMALGALGGGLFAAALFIKDTYIPYVEVVPDFEADTEVPDPDSDSDKYLH
;
A
#
# COMPACT_ATOMS: atom_id res chain seq x y z
N MET A 1 27.53 2.08 1.16
CA MET A 1 26.39 1.59 1.97
C MET A 1 25.81 0.35 1.27
N ARG A 2 26.01 -0.86 1.81
CA ARG A 2 25.33 -2.07 1.29
C ARG A 2 23.96 -2.12 1.94
N PHE A 3 22.91 -1.78 1.18
CA PHE A 3 21.55 -2.04 1.64
C PHE A 3 21.39 -3.54 1.86
N SER A 4 21.03 -3.94 3.08
CA SER A 4 20.66 -5.32 3.38
C SER A 4 19.51 -5.74 2.45
N ALA A 5 19.59 -6.93 1.86
CA ALA A 5 18.51 -7.47 1.04
C ALA A 5 17.17 -7.48 1.79
N HIS A 6 17.22 -7.54 3.13
CA HIS A 6 16.06 -7.44 4.00
C HIS A 6 15.40 -6.05 3.98
N THR A 7 16.20 -4.98 3.97
CA THR A 7 15.71 -3.59 3.89
C THR A 7 15.07 -3.31 2.53
N ILE A 8 15.68 -3.81 1.45
CA ILE A 8 15.14 -3.67 0.08
C ILE A 8 13.79 -4.39 -0.02
N LYS A 9 13.67 -5.62 0.50
CA LYS A 9 12.42 -6.37 0.50
C LYS A 9 11.31 -5.66 1.27
N LYS A 10 11.62 -5.06 2.43
CA LYS A 10 10.66 -4.27 3.23
C LYS A 10 10.21 -3.01 2.48
N PHE A 11 11.13 -2.30 1.82
CA PHE A 11 10.80 -1.14 0.99
C PHE A 11 9.89 -1.49 -0.19
N LEU A 12 10.21 -2.54 -0.96
CA LEU A 12 9.33 -2.93 -2.07
C LEU A 12 7.93 -3.31 -1.59
N ARG A 13 7.83 -3.98 -0.43
CA ARG A 13 6.53 -4.32 0.16
C ARG A 13 5.73 -3.07 0.54
N SER A 14 6.36 -2.08 1.19
CA SER A 14 5.65 -0.84 1.56
C SER A 14 5.20 -0.05 0.33
N VAL A 15 6.05 0.06 -0.69
CA VAL A 15 5.72 0.73 -1.96
C VAL A 15 4.59 0.00 -2.69
N ALA A 16 4.62 -1.33 -2.75
CA ALA A 16 3.56 -2.11 -3.37
C ALA A 16 2.21 -1.92 -2.66
N VAL A 17 2.19 -1.97 -1.32
CA VAL A 17 0.99 -1.72 -0.52
C VAL A 17 0.49 -0.27 -0.72
N GLY A 18 1.40 0.70 -0.73
CA GLY A 18 1.09 2.10 -1.00
C GLY A 18 0.48 2.32 -2.37
N ALA A 19 1.04 1.72 -3.41
CA ALA A 19 0.51 1.81 -4.77
C ALA A 19 -0.89 1.19 -4.87
N LEU A 20 -1.10 0.02 -4.24
CA LEU A 20 -2.40 -0.65 -4.25
C LEU A 20 -3.46 0.17 -3.51
N THR A 21 -3.09 0.75 -2.38
CA THR A 21 -3.96 1.67 -1.61
C THR A 21 -4.28 2.92 -2.43
N GLY A 22 -3.29 3.48 -3.13
CA GLY A 22 -3.47 4.63 -4.02
C GLY A 22 -4.41 4.34 -5.19
N ILE A 23 -4.34 3.14 -5.78
CA ILE A 23 -5.30 2.69 -6.81
C ILE A 23 -6.71 2.69 -6.23
N VAL A 24 -6.93 2.06 -5.07
CA VAL A 24 -8.26 1.99 -4.44
C VAL A 24 -8.81 3.39 -4.18
N ILE A 25 -8.00 4.30 -3.61
CA ILE A 25 -8.40 5.69 -3.36
C ILE A 25 -8.76 6.40 -4.67
N SER A 26 -7.96 6.22 -5.74
CA SER A 26 -8.25 6.84 -7.03
C SER A 26 -9.56 6.35 -7.64
N ILE A 27 -9.89 5.07 -7.47
CA ILE A 27 -11.15 4.52 -7.97
C ILE A 27 -12.32 5.12 -7.19
N VAL A 28 -12.24 5.14 -5.86
CA VAL A 28 -13.32 5.61 -4.98
C VAL A 28 -13.55 7.11 -5.09
N CYS A 29 -12.48 7.91 -5.14
CA CYS A 29 -12.58 9.36 -5.10
C CYS A 29 -12.63 10.03 -6.49
N VAL A 30 -12.18 9.35 -7.55
CA VAL A 30 -12.09 9.96 -8.89
C VAL A 30 -12.92 9.17 -9.90
N ALA A 31 -12.66 7.87 -10.07
CA ALA A 31 -13.30 7.09 -11.12
C ALA A 31 -14.81 6.93 -10.91
N LEU A 32 -15.24 6.59 -9.69
CA LEU A 32 -16.65 6.40 -9.34
C LEU A 32 -17.46 7.71 -9.46
N PRO A 33 -17.03 8.83 -8.85
CA PRO A 33 -17.70 10.12 -9.04
C PRO A 33 -17.70 10.57 -10.49
N GLY A 34 -16.58 10.39 -11.21
CA GLY A 34 -16.46 10.69 -12.63
C GLY A 34 -17.50 9.93 -13.45
N ALA A 35 -17.60 8.61 -13.28
CA ALA A 35 -18.60 7.79 -13.95
C ALA A 35 -20.03 8.23 -13.64
N GLY A 36 -20.31 8.62 -12.39
CA GLY A 36 -21.62 9.16 -11.99
C GLY A 36 -21.98 10.46 -12.71
N ILE A 37 -21.02 11.37 -12.86
CA ILE A 37 -21.21 12.63 -13.60
C ILE A 37 -21.46 12.36 -15.09
N ILE A 38 -20.69 11.46 -15.70
CA ILE A 38 -20.87 11.07 -17.11
C ILE A 38 -22.28 10.53 -17.32
N LEU A 39 -22.73 9.63 -16.43
CA LEU A 39 -24.07 9.05 -16.49
C LEU A 39 -25.13 10.16 -16.38
N LEU A 40 -24.99 11.08 -15.42
CA LEU A 40 -25.91 12.19 -15.23
C LEU A 40 -26.00 13.09 -16.49
N ILE A 41 -24.86 13.49 -17.04
CA ILE A 41 -24.79 14.32 -18.26
C ILE A 41 -25.46 13.62 -19.43
N SER A 42 -25.17 12.33 -19.65
CA SER A 42 -25.82 11.52 -20.68
C SER A 42 -27.33 11.41 -20.47
N THR A 43 -27.81 11.24 -19.24
CA THR A 43 -29.26 11.15 -18.98
C THR A 43 -30.00 12.46 -19.19
N LEU A 44 -29.32 13.59 -19.04
CA LEU A 44 -29.90 14.92 -19.20
C LEU A 44 -29.70 15.48 -20.62
N ASP A 45 -29.08 14.70 -21.52
CA ASP A 45 -28.72 15.10 -22.89
C ASP A 45 -28.01 16.47 -22.96
N LEU A 46 -27.21 16.77 -21.93
CA LEU A 46 -26.31 17.91 -22.00
C LEU A 46 -25.19 17.51 -22.94
N GLY A 47 -25.15 18.09 -24.14
CA GLY A 47 -24.09 17.94 -25.13
C GLY A 47 -22.75 18.52 -24.68
N TRP A 48 -22.26 18.07 -23.52
CA TRP A 48 -20.98 18.45 -22.94
C TRP A 48 -19.90 17.58 -23.58
N ASP A 49 -18.86 18.20 -24.11
CA ASP A 49 -17.67 17.50 -24.59
C ASP A 49 -16.82 16.98 -23.41
N LEU A 50 -16.62 15.66 -23.32
CA LEU A 50 -15.93 14.98 -22.21
C LEU A 50 -14.45 14.69 -22.51
N GLN A 51 -13.86 15.34 -23.53
CA GLN A 51 -12.45 15.16 -23.92
C GLN A 51 -11.42 15.39 -22.80
N TRP A 52 -11.77 16.14 -21.75
CA TRP A 52 -10.89 16.43 -20.62
C TRP A 52 -10.86 15.32 -19.56
N ILE A 53 -11.77 14.34 -19.61
CA ILE A 53 -11.83 13.27 -18.60
C ILE A 53 -10.76 12.22 -18.89
N PRO A 54 -9.80 12.00 -17.96
CA PRO A 54 -8.77 11.00 -18.14
C PRO A 54 -9.38 9.59 -18.17
N SER A 55 -8.79 8.69 -18.95
CA SER A 55 -9.24 7.30 -19.03
C SER A 55 -9.05 6.58 -17.68
N ALA A 56 -9.88 5.57 -17.42
CA ALA A 56 -9.79 4.80 -16.17
C ALA A 56 -8.39 4.21 -15.90
N PRO A 57 -7.65 3.67 -16.89
CA PRO A 57 -6.26 3.25 -16.69
C PRO A 57 -5.34 4.40 -16.27
N ALA A 58 -5.53 5.60 -16.81
CA ALA A 58 -4.74 6.78 -16.44
C ALA A 58 -5.02 7.21 -14.99
N ILE A 59 -6.29 7.21 -14.58
CA ILE A 59 -6.68 7.51 -13.18
C ILE A 59 -6.05 6.51 -12.21
N MET A 60 -6.13 5.21 -12.53
CA MET A 60 -5.51 4.17 -11.70
C MET A 60 -3.98 4.29 -11.66
N ALA A 61 -3.34 4.61 -12.79
CA ALA A 61 -1.89 4.82 -12.84
C ALA A 61 -1.46 6.02 -11.99
N LEU A 62 -2.20 7.13 -12.04
CA LEU A 62 -1.96 8.31 -11.20
C LEU A 62 -2.16 7.98 -9.71
N GLY A 63 -3.18 7.20 -9.38
CA GLY A 63 -3.42 6.68 -8.04
C GLY A 63 -2.26 5.81 -7.55
N ALA A 64 -1.82 4.86 -8.36
CA ALA A 64 -0.70 3.96 -8.07
C ALA A 64 0.60 4.73 -7.84
N LEU A 65 0.91 5.69 -8.72
CA LEU A 65 2.10 6.52 -8.61
C LEU A 65 2.06 7.40 -7.36
N GLY A 66 0.92 8.05 -7.09
CA GLY A 66 0.74 8.88 -5.90
C GLY A 66 0.86 8.07 -4.60
N GLY A 67 0.16 6.94 -4.51
CA GLY A 67 0.20 6.07 -3.34
C GLY A 67 1.57 5.40 -3.14
N GLY A 68 2.21 4.97 -4.23
CA GLY A 68 3.56 4.40 -4.19
C GLY A 68 4.62 5.41 -3.78
N LEU A 69 4.58 6.64 -4.32
CA LEU A 69 5.49 7.72 -3.92
C LEU A 69 5.26 8.15 -2.48
N PHE A 70 4.01 8.23 -2.04
CA PHE A 70 3.68 8.57 -0.65
C PHE A 70 4.24 7.52 0.32
N ALA A 71 4.02 6.24 0.06
CA ALA A 71 4.57 5.17 0.90
C ALA A 71 6.10 5.11 0.84
N ALA A 72 6.70 5.37 -0.33
CA ALA A 72 8.15 5.47 -0.45
C ALA A 72 8.72 6.63 0.40
N ALA A 73 8.07 7.80 0.36
CA ALA A 73 8.46 8.96 1.16
C ALA A 73 8.34 8.69 2.66
N LEU A 74 7.28 8.00 3.10
CA LEU A 74 7.13 7.57 4.50
C LEU A 74 8.20 6.58 4.92
N PHE A 75 8.52 5.59 4.08
CA PHE A 75 9.58 4.63 4.39
C PHE A 75 10.96 5.30 4.52
N ILE A 76 11.26 6.26 3.64
CA ILE A 76 12.47 7.08 3.74
C ILE A 76 12.43 7.87 5.05
N LYS A 77 11.33 8.57 5.33
CA LYS A 77 11.17 9.33 6.57
C LYS A 77 11.41 8.46 7.81
N ASP A 78 10.79 7.29 7.90
CA ASP A 78 10.94 6.36 9.01
C ASP A 78 12.37 5.82 9.14
N THR A 79 13.09 5.65 8.03
CA THR A 79 14.48 5.18 8.04
C THR A 79 15.45 6.25 8.54
N TYR A 80 15.18 7.54 8.29
CA TYR A 80 16.11 8.63 8.57
C TYR A 80 15.75 9.49 9.79
N ILE A 81 14.50 9.46 10.25
CA ILE A 81 14.07 10.16 11.47
C ILE A 81 13.93 9.11 12.57
N PRO A 82 14.93 8.97 13.47
CA PRO A 82 14.81 8.03 14.57
C PRO A 82 13.63 8.46 15.45
N TYR A 83 12.68 7.53 15.63
CA TYR A 83 11.63 7.66 16.64
C TYR A 83 12.31 7.77 18.02
N VAL A 84 12.16 8.92 18.68
CA VAL A 84 12.87 9.25 19.93
C VAL A 84 12.25 8.55 21.15
N GLU A 85 11.28 7.66 20.98
CA GLU A 85 10.69 6.92 22.08
C GLU A 85 10.86 5.42 21.87
N VAL A 86 11.57 4.81 22.82
CA VAL A 86 11.71 3.36 23.00
C VAL A 86 10.33 2.81 23.36
N VAL A 87 9.49 2.58 22.36
CA VAL A 87 8.25 1.82 22.53
C VAL A 87 8.64 0.34 22.48
N PRO A 88 8.36 -0.47 23.51
CA PRO A 88 8.66 -1.90 23.48
C PRO A 88 7.97 -2.57 22.29
N ASP A 89 8.74 -3.27 21.47
CA ASP A 89 8.22 -4.05 20.34
C ASP A 89 7.39 -5.23 20.88
N PHE A 90 6.07 -5.18 20.71
CA PHE A 90 5.14 -6.27 21.09
C PHE A 90 5.12 -7.44 20.09
N GLU A 91 5.97 -7.45 19.06
CA GLU A 91 6.03 -8.51 18.03
C GLU A 91 7.04 -9.64 18.36
N ALA A 92 7.69 -9.63 19.52
CA ALA A 92 8.77 -10.58 19.84
C ALA A 92 8.33 -11.96 20.37
N ASP A 93 7.13 -12.11 20.94
CA ASP A 93 6.74 -13.34 21.65
C ASP A 93 5.60 -14.10 20.96
N THR A 94 5.80 -14.53 19.73
CA THR A 94 5.06 -15.69 19.21
C THR A 94 6.01 -16.66 18.53
N GLU A 95 7.03 -17.08 19.27
CA GLU A 95 7.62 -18.39 19.08
C GLU A 95 6.54 -19.41 19.46
N VAL A 96 5.89 -19.98 18.44
CA VAL A 96 5.01 -21.15 18.60
C VAL A 96 5.88 -22.27 19.19
N PRO A 97 5.54 -22.85 20.35
CA PRO A 97 6.30 -23.97 20.90
C PRO A 97 6.24 -25.14 19.92
N ASP A 98 7.41 -25.63 19.51
CA ASP A 98 7.56 -26.85 18.72
C ASP A 98 7.11 -28.05 19.59
N PRO A 99 5.98 -28.72 19.26
CA PRO A 99 5.42 -29.77 20.12
C PRO A 99 6.22 -31.08 20.11
N ASP A 100 7.26 -31.21 19.29
CA ASP A 100 7.94 -32.48 19.05
C ASP A 100 9.34 -32.60 19.71
N SER A 101 9.71 -31.69 20.61
CA SER A 101 11.07 -31.69 21.20
C SER A 101 11.27 -32.53 22.49
N ASP A 102 10.25 -33.23 22.99
CA ASP A 102 10.31 -33.85 24.34
C ASP A 102 10.07 -35.38 24.39
N SER A 103 10.04 -36.09 23.25
CA SER A 103 9.81 -37.56 23.25
C SER A 103 11.08 -38.43 23.37
N ASP A 104 12.28 -37.88 23.19
CA ASP A 104 13.50 -38.71 23.03
C ASP A 104 14.37 -38.82 24.30
N LYS A 105 13.91 -38.31 25.45
CA LYS A 105 14.73 -38.27 26.68
C LYS A 105 14.48 -39.39 27.70
N TYR A 106 13.61 -40.37 27.39
CA TYR A 106 13.24 -41.45 28.32
C TYR A 106 13.45 -42.88 27.79
N LEU A 107 14.17 -43.05 26.68
CA LEU A 107 14.59 -44.37 26.20
C LEU A 107 16.11 -44.38 26.08
N HIS A 108 16.81 -44.66 27.18
CA HIS A 108 18.00 -45.52 27.30
C HIS A 108 18.68 -45.35 28.66
#